data_AF-A0A7L9BR76-F1
#
_entry.id   AF-A0A7L9BR76-F1
#
_cell.length_a   1.000
_cell.length_b   1.000
_cell.length_c   1.000
_cell.angle_alpha   90.00
_cell.angle_beta   90.00
_cell.angle_gamma   90.00
#
_symmetry.space_group_name_H-M   'P 1'
#
loop_
_entity.id
_entity.type
_entity.pdbx_description
1 polymer ?
#
loop_
_entity_poly.entity_id
_entity_poly.type
_entity_poly.pdbx_seq_one_letter_code
_entity_poly.pdbx_strand_id
1 'polypeptide(L)'
;MSRSVKGCVWAGLVVVGAFGVNVSAQIAPPPTPAPAPTPVWTPPPPPPPPPSAEPQVPVPAWDRDAQGKLVTLSEPVWFASIRKNQMVAADQWNKINPYMERRRRSFEKAVADNIDLLREVLGGDLDKVEMGADQSRRGDVAKLLGMLKPLAGSTSAPKEMQDTGVLTRLQTQHNIKIANAYREAKRRELQESEWKLPENATDEQKDRVRRASMRHTILSSFVDEAVHAYEGLLLDAAKDLEKHLGSVELSDEARRGLAPKVAKVKAASGREAVLAAMQELVASLDVEHERELLQAVRATRPPLADDSTHEKP
;
A
#
# COMPACT_ATOMS: atom_id res chain seq x y z
N MET A 1 -31.25 6.43 -29.29
CA MET A 1 -31.36 7.52 -28.29
C MET A 1 -29.94 7.98 -27.95
N SER A 2 -29.52 9.11 -28.51
CA SER A 2 -28.14 9.62 -28.46
C SER A 2 -28.04 10.72 -27.41
N ARG A 3 -27.10 10.62 -26.46
CA ARG A 3 -26.80 11.71 -25.51
C ARG A 3 -25.49 12.38 -25.90
N SER A 4 -25.65 13.64 -26.28
CA SER A 4 -24.64 14.61 -26.68
C SER A 4 -23.79 15.07 -25.48
N VAL A 5 -22.47 15.07 -25.66
CA VAL A 5 -21.48 15.62 -24.72
C VAL A 5 -21.25 17.09 -25.08
N LYS A 6 -21.46 18.01 -24.13
CA LYS A 6 -21.10 19.43 -24.25
C LYS A 6 -19.68 19.63 -23.71
N GLY A 7 -18.76 20.02 -24.60
CA GLY A 7 -17.42 20.49 -24.25
C GLY A 7 -17.43 21.97 -23.85
N CYS A 8 -16.67 22.30 -22.80
CA CYS A 8 -16.32 23.67 -22.45
C CYS A 8 -15.00 24.05 -23.14
N VAL A 9 -15.08 25.01 -24.06
CA VAL A 9 -13.93 25.68 -24.70
C VAL A 9 -13.50 26.84 -23.80
N TRP A 10 -12.22 26.89 -23.42
CA TRP A 10 -11.60 28.08 -22.84
C TRP A 10 -10.92 28.88 -23.95
N ALA A 11 -11.33 30.14 -24.07
CA ALA A 11 -10.81 31.11 -25.01
C ALA A 11 -10.01 32.19 -24.27
N GLY A 12 -8.97 32.72 -24.92
CA GLY A 12 -8.53 34.09 -24.70
C GLY A 12 -7.03 34.27 -24.49
N LEU A 13 -6.35 34.83 -25.48
CA LEU A 13 -5.80 36.18 -25.35
C LEU A 13 -5.45 36.73 -26.75
N VAL A 14 -6.02 37.89 -27.09
CA VAL A 14 -5.75 38.66 -28.32
C VAL A 14 -4.78 39.78 -27.95
N VAL A 15 -3.66 39.88 -28.68
CA VAL A 15 -2.72 41.02 -28.58
C VAL A 15 -3.12 42.06 -29.62
N VAL A 16 -3.55 43.24 -29.15
CA VAL A 16 -3.85 44.41 -29.98
C VAL A 16 -2.58 45.24 -30.11
N GLY A 17 -2.08 45.37 -31.35
CA GLY A 17 -1.01 46.29 -31.70
C GLY A 17 -1.55 47.69 -31.99
N ALA A 18 -0.98 48.70 -31.34
CA ALA A 18 -1.24 50.12 -31.63
C ALA A 18 0.01 50.76 -32.23
N PHE A 19 -0.12 51.30 -33.44
CA PHE A 19 0.88 52.12 -34.12
C PHE A 19 0.79 53.56 -33.59
N GLY A 20 1.90 54.07 -33.05
CA GLY A 20 2.05 55.45 -32.57
C GLY A 20 3.07 56.21 -33.40
N VAL A 21 2.74 57.47 -33.69
CA VAL A 21 3.40 58.42 -34.60
C VAL A 21 4.71 58.96 -34.00
N ASN A 22 5.77 59.07 -34.80
CA ASN A 22 7.05 59.67 -34.40
C ASN A 22 6.98 61.21 -34.42
N VAL A 23 7.19 61.84 -33.27
CA VAL A 23 7.44 63.28 -33.14
C VAL A 23 8.86 63.47 -32.63
N SER A 24 9.77 63.93 -33.49
CA SER A 24 11.16 64.20 -33.13
C SER A 24 11.29 65.57 -32.47
N ALA A 25 11.14 65.63 -31.15
CA ALA A 25 11.53 66.79 -30.35
C ALA A 25 13.02 66.67 -29.99
N GLN A 26 13.82 67.67 -30.37
CA GLN A 26 15.24 67.75 -30.04
C GLN A 26 15.38 68.24 -28.60
N ILE A 27 15.40 67.30 -27.64
CA ILE A 27 15.54 67.55 -26.21
C ILE A 27 17.03 67.72 -25.90
N ALA A 28 17.38 68.80 -25.20
CA ALA A 28 18.74 69.04 -24.71
C ALA A 28 19.24 67.84 -23.87
N PRO A 29 20.53 67.48 -23.94
CA PRO A 29 21.05 66.32 -23.23
C PRO A 29 20.81 66.48 -21.72
N PRO A 30 20.22 65.46 -21.05
CA PRO A 30 20.01 65.51 -19.61
C PRO A 30 21.36 65.62 -18.88
N PRO A 31 21.40 66.32 -17.72
CA PRO A 31 22.60 66.40 -16.91
C PRO A 31 23.10 65.00 -16.58
N THR A 32 24.41 64.77 -16.73
CA THR A 32 25.06 63.49 -16.47
C THR A 32 24.65 63.00 -15.08
N PRO A 33 23.97 61.84 -14.96
CA PRO A 33 23.55 61.30 -13.68
C PRO A 33 24.77 61.13 -12.76
N ALA A 34 24.62 61.54 -11.50
CA ALA A 34 25.64 61.28 -10.49
C ALA A 34 25.98 59.78 -10.49
N PRO A 35 27.26 59.40 -10.43
CA PRO A 35 27.66 58.00 -10.43
C PRO A 35 26.92 57.25 -9.32
N ALA A 36 26.25 56.17 -9.69
CA ALA A 36 25.52 55.34 -8.74
C ALA A 36 26.47 54.90 -7.62
N PRO A 37 26.03 54.93 -6.35
CA PRO A 37 26.85 54.43 -5.25
C PRO A 37 27.28 53.00 -5.57
N THR A 38 28.58 52.73 -5.45
CA THR A 38 29.12 51.38 -5.62
C THR A 38 28.39 50.45 -4.65
N PRO A 39 27.84 49.32 -5.12
CA PRO A 39 27.18 48.38 -4.25
C PRO A 39 28.17 47.93 -3.18
N VAL A 40 27.80 48.09 -1.90
CA VAL A 40 28.58 47.58 -0.79
C VAL A 40 28.65 46.07 -0.95
N TRP A 41 29.85 45.54 -1.18
CA TRP A 41 30.05 44.11 -1.27
C TRP A 41 29.77 43.49 0.10
N THR A 42 28.68 42.75 0.21
CA THR A 42 28.42 41.85 1.34
C THR A 42 28.93 40.46 0.96
N PRO A 43 29.87 39.86 1.72
CA PRO A 43 30.27 38.48 1.49
C PRO A 43 29.04 37.57 1.55
N PRO A 44 28.95 36.54 0.70
CA PRO A 44 27.91 35.53 0.84
C PRO A 44 27.99 34.90 2.24
N PRO A 45 26.86 34.57 2.87
CA PRO A 45 26.87 33.88 4.15
C PRO A 45 27.67 32.57 4.04
N PRO A 46 28.41 32.18 5.09
CA PRO A 46 29.13 30.91 5.09
C PRO A 46 28.14 29.77 4.80
N PRO A 47 28.54 28.74 4.05
CA PRO A 47 27.68 27.59 3.79
C PRO A 47 27.23 26.99 5.14
N PRO A 48 25.97 26.54 5.25
CA PRO A 48 25.51 25.87 6.46
C PRO A 48 26.42 24.67 6.75
N PRO A 49 26.70 24.38 8.03
CA PRO A 49 27.50 23.21 8.38
C PRO A 49 26.86 21.94 7.81
N PRO A 50 27.66 20.94 7.40
CA PRO A 50 27.10 19.69 6.93
C PRO A 50 26.21 19.07 8.02
N PRO A 51 25.08 18.45 7.66
CA PRO A 51 24.23 17.79 8.63
C PRO A 51 25.05 16.73 9.39
N SER A 52 24.85 16.65 10.70
CA SER A 52 25.47 15.62 11.53
C SER A 52 25.15 14.24 10.97
N ALA A 53 26.15 13.37 10.88
CA ALA A 53 25.95 12.01 10.36
C ALA A 53 24.93 11.28 11.23
N GLU A 54 23.86 10.76 10.62
CA GLU A 54 22.87 9.96 11.34
C GLU A 54 23.56 8.72 11.95
N PRO A 55 23.27 8.36 13.22
CA PRO A 55 23.83 7.16 13.84
C PRO A 55 23.56 5.92 12.97
N GLN A 56 24.61 5.20 12.60
CA GLN A 56 24.48 3.95 11.85
C GLN A 56 24.10 2.81 12.79
N VAL A 57 22.79 2.63 13.00
CA VAL A 57 22.27 1.45 13.70
C VAL A 57 22.32 0.26 12.72
N PRO A 58 22.94 -0.88 13.09
CA PRO A 58 22.97 -2.08 12.25
C PRO A 58 21.57 -2.59 11.93
N VAL A 59 21.35 -3.06 10.70
CA VAL A 59 20.07 -3.68 10.32
C VAL A 59 20.06 -5.13 10.83
N PRO A 60 19.12 -5.52 11.72
CA PRO A 60 19.02 -6.90 12.19
C PRO A 60 18.79 -7.88 11.04
N ALA A 61 19.41 -9.05 11.15
CA ALA A 61 19.18 -10.15 10.23
C ALA A 61 17.76 -10.73 10.39
N TRP A 62 17.21 -11.21 9.28
CA TRP A 62 15.96 -11.94 9.27
C TRP A 62 16.20 -13.42 9.50
N ASP A 63 15.28 -14.05 10.21
CA ASP A 63 15.41 -15.44 10.63
C ASP A 63 15.30 -16.37 9.42
N ARG A 64 16.08 -17.45 9.46
CA ARG A 64 16.05 -18.52 8.46
C ARG A 64 15.66 -19.83 9.13
N ASP A 65 14.94 -20.67 8.40
CA ASP A 65 14.56 -22.01 8.86
C ASP A 65 15.74 -22.98 8.82
N ALA A 66 15.50 -24.24 9.21
CA ALA A 66 16.54 -25.29 9.26
C ALA A 66 17.11 -25.61 7.87
N GLN A 67 16.42 -25.23 6.79
CA GLN A 67 16.82 -25.40 5.40
C GLN A 67 17.52 -24.15 4.84
N GLY A 68 17.73 -23.13 5.68
CA GLY A 68 18.34 -21.86 5.27
C GLY A 68 17.40 -20.95 4.47
N LYS A 69 16.11 -21.26 4.35
CA LYS A 69 15.14 -20.39 3.68
C LYS A 69 14.67 -19.28 4.62
N LEU A 70 14.32 -18.14 4.05
CA LEU A 70 13.79 -17.02 4.80
C LEU A 70 12.44 -17.40 5.42
N VAL A 71 12.29 -17.22 6.74
CA VAL A 71 11.03 -17.49 7.43
C VAL A 71 9.92 -16.60 6.85
N THR A 72 8.80 -17.22 6.48
CA THR A 72 7.62 -16.50 5.98
C THR A 72 6.99 -15.73 7.13
N LEU A 73 6.71 -14.45 6.91
CA LEU A 73 6.05 -13.62 7.92
C LEU A 73 4.57 -13.96 8.01
N SER A 74 4.05 -14.03 9.23
CA SER A 74 2.62 -14.20 9.51
C SER A 74 1.86 -12.87 9.62
N GLU A 75 2.58 -11.76 9.52
CA GLU A 75 2.07 -10.39 9.59
C GLU A 75 2.74 -9.52 8.50
N PRO A 76 2.20 -8.32 8.20
CA PRO A 76 2.77 -7.45 7.19
C PRO A 76 4.23 -7.11 7.51
N VAL A 77 5.07 -7.02 6.48
CA VAL A 77 6.52 -6.83 6.65
C VAL A 77 6.86 -5.59 7.48
N TRP A 78 6.03 -4.55 7.38
CA TRP A 78 6.18 -3.31 8.13
C TRP A 78 5.91 -3.45 9.63
N PHE A 79 5.06 -4.40 10.05
CA PHE A 79 4.78 -4.65 11.46
C PHE A 79 5.89 -5.52 12.06
N ALA A 80 6.28 -6.57 11.32
CA ALA A 80 7.42 -7.42 11.70
C ALA A 80 8.72 -6.62 11.82
N SER A 81 8.93 -5.63 10.94
CA SER A 81 10.13 -4.77 11.01
C SER A 81 10.16 -3.89 12.26
N ILE A 82 9.00 -3.44 12.77
CA ILE A 82 8.93 -2.63 13.99
C ILE A 82 9.32 -3.48 15.20
N ARG A 83 8.90 -4.74 15.25
CA ARG A 83 9.30 -5.69 16.31
C ARG A 83 10.80 -5.95 16.32
N LYS A 84 11.47 -5.92 15.16
CA LYS A 84 12.94 -6.05 15.05
C LYS A 84 13.69 -4.72 15.22
N ASN A 85 13.01 -3.58 15.26
CA ASN A 85 13.64 -2.27 15.33
C ASN A 85 14.17 -1.97 16.75
N GLN A 86 15.49 -2.08 16.92
CA GLN A 86 16.18 -1.85 18.20
C GLN A 86 16.08 -0.41 18.73
N MET A 87 15.65 0.54 17.89
CA MET A 87 15.42 1.92 18.30
C MET A 87 14.04 2.12 18.94
N VAL A 88 13.14 1.14 18.87
CA VAL A 88 11.80 1.20 19.48
C VAL A 88 11.90 0.70 20.92
N ALA A 89 11.71 1.60 21.88
CA ALA A 89 11.75 1.27 23.29
C ALA A 89 10.46 0.54 23.75
N ALA A 90 10.56 -0.20 24.86
CA ALA A 90 9.47 -1.03 25.36
C ALA A 90 8.19 -0.22 25.69
N ASP A 91 8.35 0.99 26.21
CA ASP A 91 7.27 1.91 26.56
C ASP A 91 6.53 2.47 25.35
N GLN A 92 7.20 2.57 24.18
CA GLN A 92 6.57 3.04 22.94
C GLN A 92 5.48 2.08 22.43
N TRP A 93 5.51 0.80 22.83
CA TRP A 93 4.48 -0.17 22.45
C TRP A 93 3.09 0.21 22.94
N ASN A 94 2.99 1.01 24.00
CA ASN A 94 1.71 1.57 24.47
C ASN A 94 1.08 2.52 23.43
N LYS A 95 1.87 3.14 22.55
CA LYS A 95 1.38 3.97 21.43
C LYS A 95 1.24 3.17 20.14
N ILE A 96 2.18 2.25 19.89
CA ILE A 96 2.20 1.44 18.67
C ILE A 96 1.00 0.48 18.61
N ASN A 97 0.67 -0.21 19.70
CA ASN A 97 -0.40 -1.22 19.70
C ASN A 97 -1.79 -0.61 19.37
N PRO A 98 -2.24 0.48 20.02
CA PRO A 98 -3.49 1.12 19.64
C PRO A 98 -3.50 1.61 18.19
N TYR A 99 -2.38 2.17 17.71
CA TYR A 99 -2.25 2.57 16.31
C TYR A 99 -2.41 1.38 15.35
N MET A 100 -1.72 0.26 15.61
CA MET A 100 -1.78 -0.93 14.76
C MET A 100 -3.20 -1.51 14.72
N GLU A 101 -3.89 -1.53 15.85
CA GLU A 101 -5.29 -1.98 15.93
C GLU A 101 -6.24 -1.06 15.13
N ARG A 102 -6.09 0.27 15.23
CA ARG A 102 -6.86 1.21 14.39
C ARG A 102 -6.61 0.99 12.91
N ARG A 103 -5.34 0.86 12.52
CA ARG A 103 -4.94 0.65 11.13
C ARG A 103 -5.50 -0.66 10.60
N ARG A 104 -5.40 -1.75 11.37
CA ARG A 104 -6.01 -3.04 11.07
C ARG A 104 -7.50 -2.88 10.79
N ARG A 105 -8.25 -2.21 11.66
CA ARG A 105 -9.69 -1.99 11.48
C ARG A 105 -10.04 -1.18 10.24
N SER A 106 -9.20 -0.21 9.88
CA SER A 106 -9.33 0.52 8.62
C SER A 106 -9.19 -0.42 7.42
N PHE A 107 -8.23 -1.32 7.42
CA PHE A 107 -8.08 -2.32 6.36
C PHE A 107 -9.18 -3.39 6.39
N GLU A 108 -9.64 -3.84 7.55
CA GLU A 108 -10.80 -4.73 7.65
C GLU A 108 -12.04 -4.08 7.00
N LYS A 109 -12.23 -2.77 7.19
CA LYS A 109 -13.27 -2.01 6.50
C LYS A 109 -13.05 -1.98 5.00
N ALA A 110 -11.87 -1.57 4.56
CA ALA A 110 -11.54 -1.48 3.14
C ALA A 110 -11.73 -2.81 2.41
N VAL A 111 -11.30 -3.92 3.02
CA VAL A 111 -11.47 -5.29 2.51
C VAL A 111 -12.94 -5.63 2.37
N ALA A 112 -13.75 -5.46 3.42
CA ALA A 112 -15.17 -5.79 3.35
C ALA A 112 -15.89 -4.96 2.27
N ASP A 113 -15.59 -3.66 2.19
CA ASP A 113 -16.22 -2.75 1.22
C ASP A 113 -15.79 -3.02 -0.23
N ASN A 114 -14.64 -3.69 -0.46
CA ASN A 114 -14.05 -3.92 -1.79
C ASN A 114 -13.63 -5.40 -1.99
N ILE A 115 -14.45 -6.34 -1.49
CA ILE A 115 -14.12 -7.76 -1.51
C ILE A 115 -14.09 -8.36 -2.93
N ASP A 116 -14.89 -7.82 -3.85
CA ASP A 116 -14.84 -8.09 -5.28
C ASP A 116 -13.44 -7.84 -5.85
N LEU A 117 -12.89 -6.64 -5.61
CA LEU A 117 -11.56 -6.28 -6.07
C LEU A 117 -10.49 -7.18 -5.43
N LEU A 118 -10.63 -7.51 -4.14
CA LEU A 118 -9.68 -8.41 -3.49
C LEU A 118 -9.73 -9.83 -4.08
N ARG A 119 -10.91 -10.33 -4.46
CA ARG A 119 -11.06 -11.60 -5.18
C ARG A 119 -10.36 -11.58 -6.52
N GLU A 120 -10.51 -10.51 -7.32
CA GLU A 120 -9.81 -10.36 -8.60
C GLU A 120 -8.29 -10.41 -8.40
N VAL A 121 -7.78 -9.69 -7.38
CA VAL A 121 -6.35 -9.65 -7.04
C VAL A 121 -5.82 -11.02 -6.62
N LEU A 122 -6.53 -11.72 -5.75
CA LEU A 122 -6.11 -13.04 -5.25
C LEU A 122 -6.33 -14.15 -6.28
N GLY A 123 -7.37 -14.05 -7.11
CA GLY A 123 -7.76 -14.99 -8.16
C GLY A 123 -6.86 -14.96 -9.40
N GLY A 124 -5.87 -14.06 -9.45
CA GLY A 124 -4.88 -14.02 -10.52
C GLY A 124 -5.24 -13.08 -11.68
N ASP A 125 -6.19 -12.17 -11.52
CA ASP A 125 -6.47 -11.18 -12.57
C ASP A 125 -5.29 -10.24 -12.82
N LEU A 126 -4.40 -10.08 -11.83
CA LEU A 126 -3.10 -9.43 -12.00
C LEU A 126 -2.24 -10.11 -13.09
N ASP A 127 -2.41 -11.42 -13.31
CA ASP A 127 -1.67 -12.18 -14.31
C ASP A 127 -2.21 -11.94 -15.74
N LYS A 128 -3.42 -11.38 -15.86
CA LYS A 128 -4.04 -11.03 -17.15
C LYS A 128 -3.56 -9.67 -17.68
N VAL A 129 -2.88 -8.87 -16.85
CA VAL A 129 -2.35 -7.57 -17.28
C VAL A 129 -1.20 -7.81 -18.26
N GLU A 130 -1.43 -7.47 -19.52
CA GLU A 130 -0.44 -7.64 -20.58
C GLU A 130 0.76 -6.72 -20.34
N MET A 131 1.93 -7.32 -20.21
CA MET A 131 3.20 -6.61 -20.00
C MET A 131 3.98 -6.48 -21.32
N GLY A 132 3.32 -6.01 -22.39
CA GLY A 132 3.93 -5.82 -23.72
C GLY A 132 5.10 -4.82 -23.69
N ALA A 133 6.09 -4.90 -24.58
CA ALA A 133 7.37 -4.17 -24.52
C ALA A 133 7.30 -2.62 -24.41
N ASP A 134 6.18 -2.02 -24.79
CA ASP A 134 6.08 -0.60 -25.11
C ASP A 134 5.72 0.34 -23.96
N GLN A 135 5.85 1.64 -24.24
CA GLN A 135 5.53 2.76 -23.34
C GLN A 135 4.10 2.72 -22.77
N SER A 136 3.18 2.00 -23.42
CA SER A 136 1.84 1.66 -22.92
C SER A 136 1.85 0.98 -21.54
N ARG A 137 2.93 0.28 -21.17
CA ARG A 137 3.15 -0.36 -19.86
C ARG A 137 2.88 0.53 -18.66
N ARG A 138 3.32 1.79 -18.73
CA ARG A 138 3.18 2.72 -17.60
C ARG A 138 1.70 3.06 -17.35
N GLY A 139 0.88 3.05 -18.40
CA GLY A 139 -0.55 3.29 -18.32
C GLY A 139 -1.28 2.15 -17.61
N ASP A 140 -1.03 0.90 -18.01
CA ASP A 140 -1.73 -0.25 -17.43
C ASP A 140 -1.35 -0.49 -15.97
N VAL A 141 -0.06 -0.34 -15.63
CA VAL A 141 0.38 -0.42 -14.24
C VAL A 141 -0.23 0.73 -13.42
N ALA A 142 -0.26 1.96 -13.93
CA ALA A 142 -0.88 3.07 -13.22
C ALA A 142 -2.39 2.87 -13.04
N LYS A 143 -3.09 2.34 -14.05
CA LYS A 143 -4.52 1.99 -13.97
C LYS A 143 -4.75 0.93 -12.91
N LEU A 144 -3.92 -0.12 -12.91
CA LEU A 144 -3.98 -1.18 -11.91
C LEU A 144 -3.74 -0.65 -10.50
N LEU A 145 -2.70 0.16 -10.30
CA LEU A 145 -2.46 0.82 -9.01
C LEU A 145 -3.61 1.76 -8.60
N GLY A 146 -4.25 2.40 -9.57
CA GLY A 146 -5.47 3.19 -9.36
C GLY A 146 -6.65 2.34 -8.89
N MET A 147 -6.84 1.16 -9.48
CA MET A 147 -7.86 0.19 -9.06
C MET A 147 -7.57 -0.34 -7.65
N LEU A 148 -6.30 -0.61 -7.32
CA LEU A 148 -5.89 -1.12 -6.00
C LEU A 148 -5.96 -0.08 -4.88
N LYS A 149 -6.17 1.20 -5.20
CA LYS A 149 -6.17 2.30 -4.23
C LYS A 149 -7.11 2.08 -3.03
N PRO A 150 -8.33 1.52 -3.16
CA PRO A 150 -9.19 1.25 -2.01
C PRO A 150 -8.61 0.21 -1.05
N LEU A 151 -7.83 -0.74 -1.56
CA LEU A 151 -7.15 -1.78 -0.77
C LEU A 151 -5.74 -1.36 -0.32
N ALA A 152 -5.20 -0.28 -0.90
CA ALA A 152 -3.94 0.30 -0.50
C ALA A 152 -4.15 1.35 0.60
N GLY A 153 -3.31 1.36 1.62
CA GLY A 153 -3.28 2.46 2.58
C GLY A 153 -2.96 3.79 1.88
N SER A 154 -3.48 4.90 2.40
CA SER A 154 -3.19 6.25 1.88
C SER A 154 -1.69 6.59 1.92
N THR A 155 -0.98 5.98 2.87
CA THR A 155 0.47 6.00 2.98
C THR A 155 0.98 4.72 3.65
N SER A 156 2.30 4.53 3.64
CA SER A 156 2.92 3.38 4.31
C SER A 156 2.78 3.50 5.83
N ALA A 157 2.57 2.37 6.52
CA ALA A 157 2.43 2.35 7.97
C ALA A 157 3.54 3.13 8.72
N PRO A 158 4.84 3.01 8.35
CA PRO A 158 5.90 3.75 9.05
C PRO A 158 5.82 5.27 8.86
N LYS A 159 5.35 5.74 7.69
CA LYS A 159 5.19 7.17 7.41
C LYS A 159 4.02 7.76 8.19
N GLU A 160 2.90 7.05 8.26
CA GLU A 160 1.75 7.49 9.05
C GLU A 160 2.03 7.46 10.55
N MET A 161 2.76 6.45 11.05
CA MET A 161 3.27 6.43 12.42
C MET A 161 4.20 7.61 12.72
N GLN A 162 5.04 8.01 11.75
CA GLN A 162 5.86 9.21 11.89
C GLN A 162 4.99 10.48 11.96
N ASP A 163 4.01 10.59 11.07
CA ASP A 163 3.13 11.76 10.97
C ASP A 163 2.20 11.94 12.18
N THR A 164 1.96 10.86 12.93
CA THR A 164 1.17 10.83 14.16
C THR A 164 2.03 10.85 15.43
N GLY A 165 3.37 10.94 15.30
CA GLY A 165 4.28 10.97 16.44
C GLY A 165 4.41 9.64 17.20
N VAL A 166 3.94 8.53 16.62
CA VAL A 166 4.11 7.18 17.16
C VAL A 166 5.58 6.74 17.03
N LEU A 167 6.21 7.06 15.89
CA LEU A 167 7.63 6.83 15.64
C LEU A 167 8.36 8.14 15.35
N THR A 168 9.62 8.23 15.78
CA THR A 168 10.50 9.33 15.35
C THR A 168 10.95 9.14 13.90
N ARG A 169 11.45 10.21 13.26
CA ARG A 169 12.01 10.13 11.90
C ARG A 169 13.12 9.06 11.78
N LEU A 170 14.04 9.01 12.74
CA LEU A 170 15.14 8.03 12.73
C LEU A 170 14.62 6.60 12.90
N GLN A 171 13.65 6.38 13.80
CA GLN A 171 13.00 5.08 13.97
C GLN A 171 12.29 4.64 12.68
N THR A 172 11.57 5.54 12.01
CA THR A 172 10.90 5.26 10.73
C THR A 172 11.89 4.93 9.62
N GLN A 173 12.98 5.69 9.47
CA GLN A 173 14.04 5.39 8.49
C GLN A 173 14.68 4.02 8.75
N HIS A 174 14.97 3.70 10.01
CA HIS A 174 15.53 2.40 10.37
C HIS A 174 14.54 1.25 10.10
N ASN A 175 13.26 1.46 10.42
CA ASN A 175 12.19 0.51 10.09
C ASN A 175 12.10 0.22 8.57
N ILE A 176 12.23 1.26 7.74
CA ILE A 176 12.33 1.17 6.27
C ILE A 176 13.51 0.29 5.83
N LYS A 177 14.68 0.47 6.45
CA LYS A 177 15.85 -0.37 6.15
C LYS A 177 15.60 -1.84 6.51
N ILE A 178 15.01 -2.11 7.68
CA ILE A 178 14.70 -3.49 8.14
C ILE A 178 13.71 -4.18 7.19
N ALA A 179 12.60 -3.52 6.84
CA ALA A 179 11.60 -4.09 5.94
C ALA A 179 12.17 -4.31 4.53
N ASN A 180 12.99 -3.38 4.02
CA ASN A 180 13.63 -3.54 2.71
C ASN A 180 14.63 -4.70 2.71
N ALA A 181 15.36 -4.94 3.80
CA ALA A 181 16.23 -6.09 3.93
C ALA A 181 15.46 -7.43 3.83
N TYR A 182 14.24 -7.52 4.39
CA TYR A 182 13.39 -8.70 4.22
C TYR A 182 12.99 -8.89 2.75
N ARG A 183 12.47 -7.83 2.13
CA ARG A 183 11.99 -7.87 0.74
C ARG A 183 13.11 -8.23 -0.23
N GLU A 184 14.31 -7.71 -0.01
CA GLU A 184 15.48 -8.04 -0.83
C GLU A 184 15.89 -9.51 -0.63
N ALA A 185 15.95 -9.98 0.61
CA ALA A 185 16.25 -11.38 0.91
C ALA A 185 15.22 -12.33 0.27
N LYS A 186 13.92 -12.00 0.36
CA LYS A 186 12.86 -12.81 -0.25
C LYS A 186 12.94 -12.79 -1.77
N ARG A 187 13.19 -11.62 -2.37
CA ARG A 187 13.38 -11.47 -3.82
C ARG A 187 14.54 -12.31 -4.32
N ARG A 188 15.66 -12.33 -3.60
CA ARG A 188 16.83 -13.17 -3.94
C ARG A 188 16.48 -14.66 -3.90
N GLU A 189 15.80 -15.10 -2.85
CA GLU A 189 15.33 -16.50 -2.73
C GLU A 189 14.41 -16.89 -3.90
N LEU A 190 13.49 -16.00 -4.31
CA LEU A 190 12.61 -16.23 -5.45
C LEU A 190 13.39 -16.24 -6.77
N GLN A 191 14.36 -15.35 -6.96
CA GLN A 191 15.26 -15.32 -8.13
C GLN A 191 16.09 -16.60 -8.27
N GLU A 192 16.51 -17.18 -7.16
CA GLU A 192 17.30 -18.41 -7.13
C GLU A 192 16.45 -19.69 -7.26
N SER A 193 15.15 -19.59 -6.99
CA SER A 193 14.19 -20.71 -7.04
C SER A 193 13.16 -20.53 -8.16
N GLU A 194 11.99 -19.98 -7.85
CA GLU A 194 10.81 -19.91 -8.73
C GLU A 194 11.02 -19.07 -10.00
N TRP A 195 11.84 -18.04 -9.92
CA TRP A 195 12.10 -17.08 -11.00
C TRP A 195 13.40 -17.37 -11.73
N LYS A 196 14.07 -18.48 -11.40
CA LYS A 196 15.28 -18.90 -12.10
C LYS A 196 14.92 -19.35 -13.52
N LEU A 197 15.41 -18.60 -14.49
CA LEU A 197 15.26 -18.92 -15.90
C LEU A 197 16.43 -19.81 -16.37
N PRO A 198 16.18 -20.82 -17.23
CA PRO A 198 17.26 -21.49 -17.93
C PRO A 198 17.96 -20.51 -18.89
N GLU A 199 19.22 -20.77 -19.23
CA GLU A 199 20.02 -19.89 -20.11
C GLU A 199 19.36 -19.66 -21.48
N ASN A 200 18.63 -20.65 -21.98
CA ASN A 200 17.90 -20.63 -23.25
C ASN A 200 16.39 -20.39 -23.06
N ALA A 201 15.99 -19.64 -22.03
CA ALA A 201 14.58 -19.42 -21.74
C ALA A 201 13.82 -18.81 -22.92
N THR A 202 12.65 -19.37 -23.21
CA THR A 202 11.73 -18.83 -24.21
C THR A 202 11.16 -17.49 -23.75
N ASP A 203 10.64 -16.69 -24.69
CA ASP A 203 10.01 -15.42 -24.35
C ASP A 203 8.77 -15.61 -23.45
N GLU A 204 8.03 -16.71 -23.63
CA GLU A 204 6.93 -17.10 -22.75
C GLU A 204 7.40 -17.36 -21.31
N GLN A 205 8.53 -18.05 -21.11
CA GLN A 205 9.10 -18.29 -19.79
C GLN A 205 9.56 -16.98 -19.13
N LYS A 206 10.22 -16.09 -19.89
CA LYS A 206 10.62 -14.77 -19.41
C LYS A 206 9.41 -13.92 -19.01
N ASP A 207 8.35 -13.94 -19.81
CA ASP A 207 7.13 -13.20 -19.55
C ASP A 207 6.37 -13.76 -18.34
N ARG A 208 6.33 -15.08 -18.15
CA ARG A 208 5.78 -15.70 -16.95
C ARG A 208 6.51 -15.24 -15.68
N VAL A 209 7.84 -15.26 -15.69
CA VAL A 209 8.65 -14.78 -14.55
C VAL A 209 8.44 -13.29 -14.31
N ARG A 210 8.33 -12.48 -15.37
CA ARG A 210 8.03 -11.04 -15.27
C ARG A 210 6.68 -10.80 -14.61
N ARG A 211 5.63 -11.54 -15.00
CA ARG A 211 4.29 -11.45 -14.39
C ARG A 211 4.32 -11.88 -12.91
N ALA A 212 4.96 -13.01 -12.60
CA ALA A 212 5.11 -13.47 -11.22
C ALA A 212 5.84 -12.47 -10.32
N SER A 213 6.93 -11.86 -10.82
CA SER A 213 7.69 -10.84 -10.10
C SER A 213 6.89 -9.55 -9.87
N MET A 214 6.12 -9.12 -10.88
CA MET A 214 5.22 -7.98 -10.74
C MET A 214 4.11 -8.27 -9.72
N ARG A 215 3.44 -9.43 -9.82
CA ARG A 215 2.42 -9.86 -8.86
C ARG A 215 2.97 -9.86 -7.45
N HIS A 216 4.15 -10.43 -7.24
CA HIS A 216 4.82 -10.42 -5.93
C HIS A 216 5.07 -8.99 -5.43
N THR A 217 5.55 -8.09 -6.29
CA THR A 217 5.79 -6.69 -5.94
C THR A 217 4.49 -5.97 -5.55
N ILE A 218 3.42 -6.18 -6.32
CA ILE A 218 2.12 -5.57 -6.07
C ILE A 218 1.56 -6.05 -4.73
N LEU A 219 1.49 -7.36 -4.54
CA LEU A 219 0.94 -7.95 -3.31
C LEU A 219 1.76 -7.51 -2.08
N SER A 220 3.09 -7.63 -2.12
CA SER A 220 3.95 -7.32 -0.97
C SER A 220 4.13 -5.83 -0.66
N SER A 221 3.79 -4.94 -1.60
CA SER A 221 4.02 -3.49 -1.43
C SER A 221 2.73 -2.69 -1.28
N PHE A 222 1.62 -3.14 -1.87
CA PHE A 222 0.38 -2.36 -1.92
C PHE A 222 -0.78 -3.04 -1.20
N VAL A 223 -0.86 -4.38 -1.25
CA VAL A 223 -2.05 -5.11 -0.80
C VAL A 223 -1.78 -6.00 0.43
N ASP A 224 -0.54 -6.08 0.89
CA ASP A 224 -0.07 -6.94 2.00
C ASP A 224 -0.93 -6.77 3.27
N GLU A 225 -1.20 -5.52 3.67
CA GLU A 225 -2.02 -5.22 4.85
C GLU A 225 -3.49 -5.59 4.66
N ALA A 226 -4.04 -5.40 3.45
CA ALA A 226 -5.41 -5.80 3.14
C ALA A 226 -5.56 -7.33 3.11
N VAL A 227 -4.60 -8.05 2.51
CA VAL A 227 -4.56 -9.52 2.54
C VAL A 227 -4.46 -10.02 3.98
N HIS A 228 -3.58 -9.44 4.79
CA HIS A 228 -3.48 -9.79 6.20
C HIS A 228 -4.78 -9.51 6.99
N ALA A 229 -5.43 -8.37 6.75
CA ALA A 229 -6.70 -8.05 7.37
C ALA A 229 -7.80 -9.04 6.94
N TYR A 230 -7.86 -9.41 5.67
CA TYR A 230 -8.77 -10.42 5.14
C TYR A 230 -8.57 -11.78 5.80
N GLU A 231 -7.34 -12.29 5.85
CA GLU A 231 -7.01 -13.53 6.56
C GLU A 231 -7.40 -13.46 8.04
N GLY A 232 -7.18 -12.32 8.69
CA GLY A 232 -7.60 -12.07 10.06
C GLY A 232 -9.12 -12.19 10.24
N LEU A 233 -9.89 -11.61 9.31
CA LEU A 233 -11.35 -11.75 9.31
C LEU A 233 -11.81 -13.18 9.08
N LEU A 234 -11.17 -13.93 8.18
CA LEU A 234 -11.49 -15.35 7.97
C LEU A 234 -11.19 -16.20 9.21
N LEU A 235 -10.06 -15.97 9.87
CA LEU A 235 -9.69 -16.68 11.10
C LEU A 235 -10.62 -16.35 12.26
N ASP A 236 -11.08 -15.09 12.36
CA ASP A 236 -12.03 -14.69 13.38
C ASP A 236 -13.44 -15.23 13.07
N ALA A 237 -13.84 -15.25 11.80
CA ALA A 237 -15.07 -15.91 11.35
C ALA A 237 -15.08 -17.39 11.72
N ALA A 238 -13.95 -18.10 11.52
CA ALA A 238 -13.85 -19.52 11.79
C ALA A 238 -14.14 -19.89 13.26
N LYS A 239 -13.89 -18.98 14.22
CA LYS A 239 -14.12 -19.21 15.65
C LYS A 239 -15.60 -19.34 15.99
N ASP A 240 -16.44 -18.54 15.33
CA ASP A 240 -17.89 -18.46 15.56
C ASP A 240 -18.66 -18.59 14.22
N LEU A 241 -18.21 -19.48 13.35
CA LEU A 241 -18.63 -19.53 11.94
C LEU A 241 -20.14 -19.65 11.73
N GLU A 242 -20.80 -20.51 12.51
CA GLU A 242 -22.25 -20.71 12.39
C GLU A 242 -23.04 -19.48 12.81
N LYS A 243 -22.57 -18.75 13.82
CA LYS A 243 -23.18 -17.50 14.26
C LYS A 243 -23.09 -16.45 13.14
N HIS A 244 -21.91 -16.31 12.52
CA HIS A 244 -21.71 -15.36 11.45
C HIS A 244 -22.44 -15.74 10.15
N LEU A 245 -22.48 -17.02 9.77
CA LEU A 245 -23.28 -17.48 8.63
C LEU A 245 -24.79 -17.41 8.91
N GLY A 246 -25.21 -17.42 10.18
CA GLY A 246 -26.58 -17.18 10.58
C GLY A 246 -27.07 -15.77 10.28
N SER A 247 -26.17 -14.78 10.24
CA SER A 247 -26.51 -13.39 9.87
C SER A 247 -26.45 -13.09 8.37
N VAL A 248 -26.03 -14.05 7.54
CA VAL A 248 -25.99 -13.92 6.07
C VAL A 248 -27.28 -14.50 5.49
N GLU A 249 -27.91 -13.80 4.55
CA GLU A 249 -29.20 -14.17 3.96
C GLU A 249 -29.08 -15.28 2.90
N LEU A 250 -28.68 -16.48 3.32
CA LEU A 250 -28.51 -17.63 2.43
C LEU A 250 -29.81 -18.42 2.22
N SER A 251 -30.05 -18.86 0.98
CA SER A 251 -31.09 -19.83 0.63
C SER A 251 -30.84 -21.20 1.28
N ASP A 252 -31.89 -22.01 1.46
CA ASP A 252 -31.77 -23.36 2.02
C ASP A 252 -30.86 -24.28 1.18
N GLU A 253 -30.84 -24.07 -0.14
CA GLU A 253 -29.93 -24.78 -1.04
C GLU A 253 -28.48 -24.37 -0.82
N ALA A 254 -28.20 -23.06 -0.73
CA ALA A 254 -26.86 -22.56 -0.43
C ALA A 254 -26.37 -23.05 0.94
N ARG A 255 -27.20 -23.00 1.98
CA ARG A 255 -26.87 -23.53 3.32
C ARG A 255 -26.51 -25.01 3.29
N ARG A 256 -27.28 -25.84 2.57
CA ARG A 256 -26.98 -27.26 2.38
C ARG A 256 -25.66 -27.46 1.63
N GLY A 257 -25.37 -26.66 0.60
CA GLY A 257 -24.12 -26.71 -0.14
C GLY A 257 -22.89 -26.31 0.68
N LEU A 258 -23.04 -25.42 1.66
CA LEU A 258 -21.96 -24.98 2.55
C LEU A 258 -21.69 -25.94 3.71
N ALA A 259 -22.67 -26.75 4.14
CA ALA A 259 -22.54 -27.68 5.26
C ALA A 259 -21.24 -28.54 5.26
N PRO A 260 -20.82 -29.20 4.16
CA PRO A 260 -19.56 -29.94 4.15
C PRO A 260 -18.33 -29.04 4.33
N LYS A 261 -18.37 -27.78 3.86
CA LYS A 261 -17.27 -26.82 4.02
C LYS A 261 -17.20 -26.26 5.43
N VAL A 262 -18.34 -26.01 6.07
CA VAL A 262 -18.42 -25.68 7.49
C VAL A 262 -17.82 -26.80 8.35
N ALA A 263 -18.16 -28.06 8.05
CA ALA A 263 -17.57 -29.21 8.73
C ALA A 263 -16.04 -29.29 8.53
N LYS A 264 -15.56 -28.99 7.31
CA LYS A 264 -14.12 -28.92 7.01
C LYS A 264 -13.40 -27.83 7.82
N VAL A 265 -13.98 -26.63 7.95
CA VAL A 265 -13.43 -25.55 8.77
C VAL A 265 -13.35 -25.98 10.24
N LYS A 266 -14.39 -26.61 10.78
CA LYS A 266 -14.41 -27.10 12.17
C LYS A 266 -13.39 -28.22 12.44
N ALA A 267 -13.13 -29.06 11.44
CA ALA A 267 -12.15 -30.14 11.53
C ALA A 267 -10.70 -29.67 11.34
N ALA A 268 -10.49 -28.48 10.77
CA ALA A 268 -9.16 -27.96 10.50
C ALA A 268 -8.45 -27.53 11.81
N SER A 269 -7.21 -27.97 11.97
CA SER A 269 -6.36 -27.61 13.10
C SER A 269 -5.14 -26.81 12.64
N GLY A 270 -4.86 -25.70 13.31
CA GLY A 270 -3.75 -24.81 12.97
C GLY A 270 -4.14 -23.73 11.96
N ARG A 271 -3.42 -22.60 12.00
CA ARG A 271 -3.76 -21.39 11.25
C ARG A 271 -3.91 -21.64 9.74
N GLU A 272 -2.94 -22.33 9.14
CA GLU A 272 -2.90 -22.55 7.68
C GLU A 272 -4.06 -23.44 7.20
N ALA A 273 -4.33 -24.54 7.91
CA ALA A 273 -5.44 -25.43 7.57
C ALA A 273 -6.80 -24.75 7.70
N VAL A 274 -6.97 -23.93 8.76
CA VAL A 274 -8.20 -23.15 8.97
C VAL A 274 -8.36 -22.10 7.86
N LEU A 275 -7.31 -21.37 7.50
CA LEU A 275 -7.35 -20.40 6.41
C LEU A 275 -7.70 -21.06 5.07
N ALA A 276 -7.07 -22.18 4.74
CA ALA A 276 -7.37 -22.92 3.50
C ALA A 276 -8.82 -23.40 3.46
N ALA A 277 -9.34 -23.94 4.56
CA ALA A 277 -10.74 -24.37 4.66
C ALA A 277 -11.72 -23.18 4.56
N MET A 278 -11.40 -22.05 5.18
CA MET A 278 -12.20 -20.83 5.10
C MET A 278 -12.21 -20.25 3.69
N GLN A 279 -11.06 -20.23 3.01
CA GLN A 279 -10.94 -19.78 1.62
C GLN A 279 -11.82 -20.62 0.68
N GLU A 280 -11.86 -21.94 0.88
CA GLU A 280 -12.76 -22.82 0.11
C GLU A 280 -14.24 -22.54 0.39
N LEU A 281 -14.59 -22.27 1.66
CA LEU A 281 -15.94 -21.91 2.07
C LEU A 281 -16.39 -20.60 1.40
N VAL A 282 -15.62 -19.54 1.53
CA VAL A 282 -15.99 -18.22 0.99
C VAL A 282 -15.96 -18.18 -0.53
N ALA A 283 -15.12 -19.00 -1.19
CA ALA A 283 -15.18 -19.18 -2.64
C ALA A 283 -16.50 -19.81 -3.13
N SER A 284 -17.28 -20.44 -2.24
CA SER A 284 -18.63 -20.95 -2.55
C SER A 284 -19.74 -19.93 -2.31
N LEU A 285 -19.41 -18.77 -1.73
CA LEU A 285 -20.31 -17.63 -1.58
C LEU A 285 -20.18 -16.73 -2.82
N ASP A 286 -21.27 -16.07 -3.21
CA ASP A 286 -21.12 -14.88 -4.05
C ASP A 286 -20.46 -13.73 -3.27
N VAL A 287 -20.14 -12.66 -4.00
CA VAL A 287 -19.43 -11.49 -3.47
C VAL A 287 -20.23 -10.81 -2.35
N GLU A 288 -21.55 -10.74 -2.48
CA GLU A 288 -22.42 -10.04 -1.53
C GLU A 288 -22.51 -10.81 -0.21
N HIS A 289 -22.73 -12.12 -0.26
CA HIS A 289 -22.74 -12.97 0.92
C HIS A 289 -21.38 -13.03 1.64
N GLU A 290 -20.26 -13.02 0.89
CA GLU A 290 -18.95 -12.89 1.52
C GLU A 290 -18.79 -11.53 2.21
N ARG A 291 -19.21 -10.44 1.56
CA ARG A 291 -19.20 -9.10 2.17
C ARG A 291 -19.98 -9.07 3.48
N GLU A 292 -21.20 -9.60 3.50
CA GLU A 292 -22.04 -9.70 4.69
C GLU A 292 -21.36 -10.50 5.80
N LEU A 293 -20.74 -11.65 5.47
CA LEU A 293 -19.99 -12.46 6.42
C LEU A 293 -18.86 -11.65 7.06
N LEU A 294 -18.04 -10.97 6.26
CA LEU A 294 -16.92 -10.17 6.75
C LEU A 294 -17.39 -8.96 7.59
N GLN A 295 -18.50 -8.33 7.20
CA GLN A 295 -19.11 -7.25 7.98
C GLN A 295 -19.65 -7.73 9.33
N ALA A 296 -20.29 -8.91 9.36
CA ALA A 296 -20.78 -9.53 10.59
C ALA A 296 -19.63 -9.85 11.57
N VAL A 297 -18.49 -10.31 11.07
CA VAL A 297 -17.28 -10.54 11.88
C VAL A 297 -16.78 -9.22 12.46
N ARG A 298 -16.66 -8.17 11.64
CA ARG A 298 -16.23 -6.84 12.09
C ARG A 298 -17.14 -6.24 13.15
N ALA A 299 -18.45 -6.47 13.07
CA ALA A 299 -19.42 -5.98 14.04
C ALA A 299 -19.23 -6.55 15.45
N THR A 300 -18.50 -7.67 15.60
CA THR A 300 -18.17 -8.24 16.91
C THR A 300 -16.96 -7.60 17.59
N ARG A 301 -16.22 -6.73 16.89
CA ARG A 301 -15.07 -6.04 17.46
C ARG A 301 -15.52 -5.12 18.59
N PRO A 302 -14.84 -5.12 19.76
CA PRO A 302 -15.11 -4.13 20.79
C PRO A 302 -14.86 -2.72 20.23
N PRO A 303 -15.54 -1.66 20.67
CA PRO A 303 -15.22 -0.31 20.21
C PRO A 303 -13.74 0.00 20.46
N LEU A 304 -13.12 0.76 19.57
CA LEU A 304 -11.79 1.30 19.83
C LEU A 304 -11.88 2.18 21.07
N ALA A 305 -10.88 2.13 21.96
CA ALA A 305 -10.77 3.08 23.04
C ALA A 305 -10.84 4.50 22.45
N ASP A 306 -11.69 5.35 23.02
CA ASP A 306 -11.91 6.71 22.54
C ASP A 306 -10.59 7.47 22.56
N ASP A 307 -10.03 7.69 21.37
CA ASP A 307 -8.75 8.36 21.16
C ASP A 307 -8.99 9.80 20.72
N SER A 308 -9.82 10.50 21.50
CA SER A 308 -10.07 11.94 21.37
C SER A 308 -8.79 12.78 21.45
N THR A 309 -7.64 12.18 21.76
CA THR A 309 -6.33 12.84 21.78
C THR A 309 -5.63 12.98 20.42
N HIS A 310 -6.19 12.42 19.33
CA HIS A 310 -5.53 12.41 18.02
C HIS A 310 -6.35 12.98 16.85
N GLU A 311 -7.43 13.73 17.11
CA GLU A 311 -7.96 14.64 16.07
C GLU A 311 -6.87 15.66 15.73
N LYS A 312 -6.28 15.50 14.53
CA LYS A 312 -5.40 16.51 13.95
C LYS A 312 -6.19 17.83 13.86
N PRO A 313 -5.67 18.96 14.38
CA PRO A 313 -6.21 20.28 14.04
C PRO A 313 -6.10 20.56 12.54
#